data_AF-A0A093S478-F1
#
_entry.id   AF-A0A093S478-F1
#
_cell.length_a   1.000
_cell.length_b   1.000
_cell.length_c   1.000
_cell.angle_alpha   90.00
_cell.angle_beta   90.00
_cell.angle_gamma   90.00
#
_symmetry.space_group_name_H-M   'P 1'
#
loop_
_entity.id
_entity.type
_entity.pdbx_description
1 polymer ?
#
loop_
_entity_poly.entity_id
_entity_poly.type
_entity_poly.pdbx_seq_one_letter_code
_entity_poly.pdbx_strand_id
1 'polypeptide(L)'
;QIVDLDVKRNRNREALRALQKDPEPEEKAMVCFGSMFIELPKAKTREMLRQDQEELDEEINKLRKDLRVKVNRLYEAQGKPELKGFNLNPMSAEEMKLINRILEG
;
A
#
# COMPACT_ATOMS: atom_id res chain seq x y z
N GLN A 1 2.92 -10.64 8.88
CA GLN A 1 3.74 -9.66 8.13
C GLN A 1 2.95 -8.88 7.08
N ILE A 2 2.49 -9.46 5.96
CA ILE A 2 1.71 -8.69 4.95
C ILE A 2 0.45 -8.06 5.56
N VAL A 3 -0.29 -8.82 6.38
CA VAL A 3 -1.50 -8.32 7.07
C VAL A 3 -1.17 -7.14 7.99
N ASP A 4 -0.09 -7.25 8.77
CA ASP A 4 0.31 -6.19 9.72
C ASP A 4 0.71 -4.90 9.00
N LEU A 5 1.43 -5.02 7.86
CA LEU A 5 1.78 -3.88 7.02
C LEU A 5 0.54 -3.24 6.38
N ASP A 6 -0.43 -4.05 5.95
CA ASP A 6 -1.69 -3.55 5.40
C ASP A 6 -2.51 -2.78 6.45
N VAL A 7 -2.54 -3.27 7.69
CA VAL A 7 -3.15 -2.58 8.84
C VAL A 7 -2.45 -1.25 9.11
N LYS A 8 -1.12 -1.20 9.10
CA LYS A 8 -0.36 0.06 9.25
C LYS A 8 -0.68 1.05 8.13
N ARG A 9 -0.71 0.59 6.88
CA ARG A 9 -1.06 1.45 5.74
C ARG A 9 -2.47 2.05 5.88
N ASN A 10 -3.44 1.25 6.32
CA ASN A 10 -4.80 1.74 6.54
C ASN A 10 -4.86 2.78 7.65
N ARG A 11 -4.13 2.57 8.76
CA ARG A 11 -4.00 3.59 9.83
C ARG A 11 -3.35 4.88 9.33
N ASN A 12 -2.32 4.80 8.48
CA ASN A 12 -1.73 6.00 7.88
C ASN A 12 -2.73 6.75 7.00
N ARG A 13 -3.61 6.05 6.28
CA ARG A 13 -4.68 6.68 5.49
C ARG A 13 -5.72 7.36 6.37
N GLU A 14 -6.10 6.74 7.49
CA GLU A 14 -6.99 7.33 8.48
C GLU A 14 -6.37 8.60 9.09
N ALA A 15 -5.09 8.55 9.47
CA ALA A 15 -4.36 9.70 10.00
C ALA A 15 -4.26 10.84 8.99
N LEU A 16 -3.93 10.56 7.72
CA LEU A 16 -3.92 11.58 6.66
C LEU A 16 -5.30 12.21 6.46
N ARG A 17 -6.37 11.42 6.49
CA ARG A 17 -7.74 11.94 6.37
C ARG A 17 -8.13 12.80 7.56
N ALA A 18 -7.75 12.42 8.76
CA ALA A 18 -7.98 13.23 9.97
C ALA A 18 -7.25 14.58 9.84
N LEU A 19 -5.96 14.56 9.49
CA LEU A 19 -5.19 15.78 9.29
C LEU A 19 -5.75 16.66 8.17
N GLN A 20 -6.34 16.09 7.12
CA GLN A 20 -6.88 16.84 5.99
C GLN A 20 -8.23 17.50 6.31
N LYS A 21 -9.08 16.87 7.12
CA LYS A 21 -10.39 17.41 7.52
C LYS A 21 -10.30 18.50 8.59
N ASP A 22 -9.13 18.61 9.21
CA ASP A 22 -8.87 19.59 10.24
C ASP A 22 -8.90 21.03 9.66
N PRO A 23 -9.73 21.93 10.21
CA PRO A 23 -9.89 23.29 9.69
C PRO A 23 -8.66 24.18 9.94
N GLU A 24 -7.73 23.78 10.81
CA GLU A 24 -6.55 24.56 11.17
C GLU A 24 -5.26 23.91 10.64
N PRO A 25 -4.85 24.20 9.39
CA PRO A 25 -3.71 23.54 8.74
C PRO A 25 -2.34 23.97 9.27
N GLU A 26 -2.27 25.10 9.98
CA GLU A 26 -1.05 25.71 10.52
C GLU A 26 -0.72 25.24 11.94
N GLU A 27 -1.68 24.61 12.60
CA GLU A 27 -1.49 24.04 13.92
C GLU A 27 -0.53 22.84 13.87
N LYS A 28 -0.02 22.45 15.03
CA LYS A 28 0.88 21.31 15.15
C LYS A 28 0.10 20.03 15.47
N ALA A 29 0.65 18.90 15.09
CA ALA A 29 0.15 17.58 15.40
C ALA A 29 1.13 16.87 16.33
N MET A 30 0.59 16.11 17.27
CA MET A 30 1.37 15.23 18.13
C MET A 30 1.57 13.88 17.43
N VAL A 31 2.81 13.51 17.18
CA VAL A 31 3.19 12.29 16.47
C VAL A 31 3.93 11.36 17.42
N CYS A 32 3.59 10.07 17.41
CA CYS A 32 4.27 9.06 18.20
C CYS A 32 5.44 8.44 17.40
N PHE A 33 6.67 8.62 17.87
CA PHE A 33 7.87 7.98 17.35
C PHE A 33 8.44 7.01 18.39
N GLY A 34 8.20 5.72 18.19
CA GLY A 34 8.63 4.67 19.13
C GLY A 34 7.93 4.82 20.48
N SER A 35 8.67 5.29 21.48
CA SER A 35 8.17 5.57 22.84
C SER A 35 8.03 7.06 23.17
N MET A 36 8.21 7.95 22.18
CA MET A 36 8.20 9.39 22.37
C MET A 36 7.06 10.05 21.59
N PHE A 37 6.48 11.09 22.16
CA PHE A 37 5.54 11.97 21.48
C PHE A 37 6.25 13.27 21.11
N ILE A 38 6.21 13.62 19.82
CA ILE A 38 6.87 14.80 19.26
C ILE A 38 5.80 15.67 18.61
N GLU A 39 5.84 16.96 18.91
CA GLU A 39 4.97 17.94 18.28
C GLU A 39 5.61 18.44 16.99
N LEU A 40 4.94 18.24 15.85
CA LEU A 40 5.42 18.63 14.53
C LEU A 40 4.35 19.44 13.79
N PRO A 41 4.73 20.38 12.90
CA PRO A 41 3.76 21.04 12.05
C PRO A 41 2.92 20.02 11.25
N LYS A 42 1.61 20.27 11.11
CA LYS A 42 0.71 19.38 10.35
C LYS A 42 1.20 19.18 8.91
N ALA A 43 1.78 20.21 8.28
CA ALA A 43 2.37 20.10 6.94
C ALA A 43 3.48 19.03 6.85
N LYS A 44 4.44 19.06 7.79
CA LYS A 44 5.53 18.08 7.84
C LYS A 44 5.00 16.68 8.18
N THR A 45 4.04 16.59 9.10
CA THR A 45 3.41 15.32 9.47
C THR A 45 2.69 14.67 8.27
N ARG A 46 2.02 15.46 7.43
CA ARG A 46 1.38 14.98 6.19
C ARG A 46 2.40 14.45 5.18
N GLU A 47 3.54 15.11 5.03
CA GLU A 47 4.61 14.66 4.14
C GLU A 47 5.19 13.32 4.62
N MET A 48 5.53 13.22 5.91
CA MET A 48 6.04 11.98 6.51
C MET A 48 5.06 10.82 6.34
N LEU A 49 3.77 11.03 6.63
CA LEU A 49 2.75 9.99 6.46
C LEU A 49 2.53 9.57 5.00
N ARG A 50 2.84 10.43 4.02
CA ARG A 50 2.80 10.07 2.59
C ARG A 50 4.00 9.22 2.20
N GLN A 51 5.20 9.61 2.62
CA GLN A 51 6.42 8.81 2.41
C GLN A 51 6.28 7.42 3.04
N ASP A 52 5.79 7.35 4.28
CA ASP A 52 5.52 6.07 4.94
C ASP A 52 4.52 5.20 4.16
N GLN A 53 3.52 5.79 3.48
CA GLN A 53 2.59 5.03 2.65
C GLN A 53 3.26 4.44 1.41
N GLU A 54 4.13 5.20 0.76
CA GLU A 54 4.89 4.74 -0.42
C GLU A 54 5.81 3.58 -0.03
N GLU A 55 6.57 3.70 1.06
CA GLU A 55 7.43 2.64 1.57
C GLU A 55 6.65 1.37 1.93
N LEU A 56 5.51 1.52 2.63
CA LEU A 56 4.65 0.39 2.97
C LEU A 56 4.10 -0.30 1.72
N ASP A 57 3.69 0.45 0.70
CA ASP A 57 3.18 -0.12 -0.56
C ASP A 57 4.28 -0.86 -1.33
N GLU A 58 5.49 -0.32 -1.37
CA GLU A 58 6.65 -1.01 -1.96
C GLU A 58 6.97 -2.32 -1.24
N GLU A 59 7.02 -2.30 0.10
CA GLU A 59 7.32 -3.49 0.91
C GLU A 59 6.23 -4.56 0.75
N ILE A 60 4.95 -4.18 0.80
CA ILE A 60 3.81 -5.09 0.58
C ILE A 60 3.91 -5.73 -0.81
N ASN A 61 4.20 -4.94 -1.84
CA ASN A 61 4.32 -5.45 -3.20
C ASN A 61 5.51 -6.40 -3.36
N LYS A 62 6.65 -6.08 -2.73
CA LYS A 62 7.83 -6.96 -2.70
C LYS A 62 7.51 -8.28 -2.01
N LEU A 63 6.90 -8.25 -0.82
CA LEU A 63 6.52 -9.45 -0.09
C LEU A 63 5.53 -10.32 -0.87
N ARG A 64 4.57 -9.71 -1.58
CA ARG A 64 3.64 -10.43 -2.46
C ARG A 64 4.38 -11.11 -3.61
N LYS A 65 5.32 -10.43 -4.28
CA LYS A 65 6.14 -11.00 -5.35
C LYS A 65 6.98 -12.18 -4.84
N ASP A 66 7.66 -12.00 -3.71
CA ASP A 66 8.50 -13.03 -3.11
C ASP A 66 7.70 -14.26 -2.68
N LEU A 67 6.49 -14.05 -2.15
CA LEU A 67 5.59 -15.14 -1.79
C LEU A 67 5.21 -15.98 -3.02
N ARG A 68 4.89 -15.34 -4.15
CA ARG A 68 4.58 -16.04 -5.42
C ARG A 68 5.72 -16.95 -5.85
N VAL A 69 6.95 -16.44 -5.87
CA VAL A 69 8.15 -17.21 -6.25
C VAL A 69 8.35 -18.41 -5.32
N LYS A 70 8.22 -18.21 -4.01
CA LYS A 70 8.38 -19.29 -3.02
C LYS A 70 7.31 -20.36 -3.16
N VAL A 71 6.06 -19.97 -3.42
CA VAL A 71 4.95 -20.91 -3.63
C VAL A 71 5.14 -21.72 -4.90
N ASN A 72 5.55 -21.10 -6.01
CA ASN A 72 5.81 -21.83 -7.25
C ASN A 72 6.94 -22.86 -7.09
N ARG A 73 8.06 -22.49 -6.44
CA ARG A 73 9.15 -23.44 -6.12
C ARG A 73 8.67 -24.61 -5.26
N LEU A 74 7.77 -24.36 -4.30
CA LEU A 74 7.18 -25.41 -3.48
C LEU A 74 6.30 -26.36 -4.31
N TYR A 75 5.55 -25.83 -5.28
CA TYR A 75 4.71 -26.64 -6.16
C TYR A 75 5.56 -27.54 -7.08
N GLU A 76 6.62 -26.98 -7.66
CA GLU A 76 7.61 -27.73 -8.46
C GLU A 76 8.20 -28.89 -7.62
N ALA A 77 8.64 -28.62 -6.39
CA ALA A 77 9.17 -29.63 -5.49
C ALA A 77 8.14 -30.72 -5.09
N GLN A 78 6.84 -30.40 -5.12
CA GLN A 78 5.75 -31.34 -4.87
C GLN A 78 5.29 -32.07 -6.15
N GLY A 79 5.89 -31.81 -7.31
CA GLY A 79 5.45 -32.36 -8.60
C GLY A 79 4.07 -31.84 -9.04
N LYS A 80 3.61 -30.71 -8.49
CA LYS A 80 2.35 -30.07 -8.86
C LYS A 80 2.56 -29.09 -10.02
N PRO A 81 1.57 -28.93 -10.91
CA PRO A 81 1.66 -27.95 -11.99
C PRO A 81 1.70 -26.52 -11.41
N GLU A 82 2.37 -25.59 -12.12
CA GLU A 82 2.45 -24.19 -11.72
C GLU A 82 1.05 -23.55 -11.59
N LEU A 83 0.90 -22.63 -10.63
CA LEU A 83 -0.33 -21.89 -10.41
C LEU A 83 -0.62 -20.93 -11.58
N LYS A 84 -1.62 -21.27 -12.38
CA LYS A 84 -2.12 -20.40 -13.46
C LYS A 84 -2.80 -19.15 -12.88
N GLY A 85 -2.59 -18.00 -13.51
CA GLY A 85 -3.24 -16.74 -13.13
C GLY A 85 -2.61 -16.00 -11.95
N PHE A 86 -1.64 -16.60 -11.24
CA PHE A 86 -0.94 -15.94 -10.12
C PHE A 86 0.00 -14.81 -10.56
N ASN A 87 0.40 -14.80 -11.83
CA ASN A 87 1.28 -13.79 -12.43
C ASN A 87 0.52 -12.64 -13.13
N LEU A 88 -0.79 -12.54 -12.94
CA LEU A 88 -1.58 -11.45 -13.50
C LEU A 88 -1.33 -10.16 -12.70
N ASN A 89 -1.16 -9.06 -13.43
CA ASN A 89 -1.19 -7.72 -12.87
C ASN A 89 -2.61 -7.17 -12.99
N PRO A 90 -3.08 -6.39 -12.00
CA PRO A 90 -4.33 -5.67 -12.14
C PRO A 90 -4.23 -4.70 -13.32
N MET A 91 -5.27 -4.66 -14.13
CA MET A 91 -5.40 -3.74 -15.24
C MET A 91 -5.56 -2.30 -14.72
N SER A 92 -4.84 -1.37 -15.30
CA SER A 92 -4.93 0.05 -14.96
C SER A 92 -6.27 0.65 -15.40
N ALA A 93 -6.62 1.80 -14.82
CA ALA A 93 -7.85 2.50 -15.18
C ALA A 93 -7.87 2.95 -16.66
N GLU A 94 -6.70 3.21 -17.25
CA GLU A 94 -6.57 3.57 -18.65
C GLU A 94 -6.78 2.37 -19.57
N GLU A 95 -6.14 1.24 -19.25
CA GLU A 95 -6.33 -0.02 -19.98
C GLU A 95 -7.79 -0.48 -19.93
N MET A 96 -8.45 -0.35 -18.78
CA MET A 96 -9.87 -0.70 -18.64
C MET A 96 -10.77 0.23 -19.49
N LYS A 97 -10.48 1.54 -19.53
CA LYS A 97 -11.20 2.49 -20.40
C LYS A 97 -11.03 2.16 -21.88
N LEU A 98 -9.83 1.71 -22.28
CA LEU A 98 -9.55 1.31 -23.66
C LEU A 98 -10.37 0.07 -24.03
N ILE A 99 -10.39 -0.93 -23.16
CA ILE A 99 -11.19 -2.16 -23.37
C ILE A 99 -12.67 -1.83 -23.49
N ASN A 100 -13.22 -0.97 -22.62
CA ASN A 100 -14.63 -0.60 -22.69
C ASN A 100 -14.98 0.08 -24.02
N ARG A 101 -14.11 0.94 -24.57
CA ARG A 101 -14.32 1.53 -25.91
C ARG A 101 -14.29 0.51 -27.04
N ILE A 102 -13.49 -0.56 -26.90
CA ILE A 102 -13.39 -1.64 -27.90
C ILE A 102 -14.60 -2.58 -27.81
N LEU A 103 -15.16 -2.78 -26.62
CA LEU A 103 -16.33 -3.65 -26.40
C LEU A 103 -17.67 -2.97 -26.71
N GLU A 104 -17.73 -1.64 -26.63
CA GLU A 104 -18.92 -0.84 -26.93
C GLU A 104 -18.98 -0.34 -28.39
N GLY A 105 -17.94 -0.55 -29.19
CA GLY A 105 -17.87 -0.23 -30.62
C GLY A 105 -18.15 -1.44 -31.51
#